data_AF-D2S1X8-F1
#
_entry.id   AF-D2S1X8-F1
#
_cell.length_a   1.000
_cell.length_b   1.000
_cell.length_c   1.000
_cell.angle_alpha   90.00
_cell.angle_beta   90.00
_cell.angle_gamma   90.00
#
_symmetry.space_group_name_H-M   'P 1'
#
loop_
_entity.id
_entity.type
_entity.pdbx_description
1 polymer ?
#
loop_
_entity_poly.entity_id
_entity_poly.type
_entity_poly.pdbx_seq_one_letter_code
_entity_poly.pdbx_strand_id
1 'polypeptide(L)'
;MRKYALQVADGVCQGCSDDAPFLTDDRESFLEVHHLRRRSNGGADHPKNVIALCPNCHRRVHHGRNGDEFNEDLIDKAEELHSR
;
A
#
# COMPACT_ATOMS: atom_id res chain seq x y z
N MET A 1 4.22 -9.27 -7.09
CA MET A 1 4.32 -8.48 -5.85
C MET A 1 3.04 -8.35 -5.01
N ARG A 2 1.82 -8.42 -5.58
CA ARG A 2 0.56 -8.25 -4.82
C ARG A 2 0.43 -9.14 -3.57
N LYS A 3 0.59 -10.47 -3.72
CA LYS A 3 0.48 -11.42 -2.60
C LYS A 3 1.49 -11.12 -1.49
N TYR A 4 2.72 -10.80 -1.87
CA TYR A 4 3.78 -10.44 -0.93
C TYR A 4 3.40 -9.20 -0.11
N ALA A 5 2.95 -8.11 -0.76
CA ALA A 5 2.55 -6.89 -0.06
C ALA A 5 1.41 -7.14 0.94
N LEU A 6 0.42 -7.95 0.56
CA LEU A 6 -0.70 -8.32 1.44
C LEU A 6 -0.24 -9.19 2.63
N GLN A 7 0.68 -10.12 2.42
CA GLN A 7 1.25 -10.94 3.49
C GLN A 7 2.07 -10.11 4.48
N VAL A 8 2.88 -9.16 3.99
CA VAL A 8 3.67 -8.26 4.86
C VAL A 8 2.76 -7.32 5.65
N ALA A 9 1.62 -6.93 5.09
CA ALA A 9 0.68 -6.04 5.73
C ALA A 9 -0.10 -6.70 6.89
N ASP A 10 -0.21 -8.03 6.90
CA ASP A 10 -0.90 -8.81 7.94
C ASP A 10 -2.29 -8.26 8.30
N GLY A 11 -3.04 -7.86 7.27
CA GLY A 11 -4.38 -7.30 7.43
C GLY A 11 -4.44 -5.86 7.96
N VAL A 12 -3.30 -5.19 8.17
CA VAL A 12 -3.22 -3.79 8.60
C VAL A 12 -2.86 -2.89 7.43
N CYS A 13 -3.58 -1.77 7.28
CA CYS A 13 -3.27 -0.75 6.29
C CYS A 13 -1.91 -0.11 6.60
N GLN A 14 -0.96 -0.19 5.67
CA GLN A 14 0.38 0.37 5.86
C GLN A 14 0.41 1.91 5.72
N GLY A 15 -0.71 2.53 5.32
CA GLY A 15 -0.88 3.97 5.21
C GLY A 15 -1.40 4.65 6.48
N CYS A 16 -2.46 4.11 7.09
CA CYS A 16 -3.10 4.68 8.29
C CYS A 16 -2.92 3.84 9.56
N SER A 17 -2.37 2.62 9.46
CA SER A 17 -2.21 1.67 10.56
C SER A 17 -3.51 1.12 11.15
N ASP A 18 -4.66 1.34 10.49
CA ASP A 18 -5.93 0.69 10.86
C ASP A 18 -6.03 -0.71 10.24
N ASP A 19 -6.79 -1.59 10.88
CA ASP A 19 -7.15 -2.89 10.33
C ASP A 19 -7.90 -2.76 8.99
N ALA A 20 -7.82 -3.81 8.17
CA ALA A 20 -8.61 -3.93 6.97
C ALA A 20 -10.10 -3.77 7.31
N PRO A 21 -10.86 -3.04 6.48
CA PRO A 21 -12.24 -2.66 6.82
C PRO A 21 -13.20 -3.85 6.88
N PHE A 22 -12.87 -4.96 6.22
CA PHE A 22 -13.65 -6.19 6.19
C PHE A 22 -12.82 -7.38 5.72
N LEU A 23 -13.35 -8.59 5.92
CA LEU A 23 -12.85 -9.83 5.33
C LEU A 23 -13.60 -10.14 4.03
N THR A 24 -12.90 -10.71 3.04
CA THR A 24 -13.54 -11.26 1.84
C THR A 24 -14.33 -12.53 2.15
N ASP A 25 -15.08 -13.04 1.17
CA ASP A 25 -15.77 -14.34 1.28
C ASP A 25 -14.80 -15.49 1.59
N ASP A 26 -13.54 -15.37 1.16
CA ASP A 26 -12.45 -16.31 1.45
C ASP A 26 -11.83 -16.12 2.85
N ARG A 27 -12.39 -15.23 3.68
CA ARG A 27 -11.90 -14.84 5.02
C ARG A 27 -10.54 -14.14 5.02
N GLU A 28 -10.17 -13.49 3.92
CA GLU A 28 -8.93 -12.73 3.79
C GLU A 28 -9.16 -11.24 4.08
N SER A 29 -8.23 -10.59 4.78
CA SER A 29 -8.28 -9.14 5.05
C SER A 29 -8.25 -8.33 3.75
N PHE A 30 -9.25 -7.45 3.55
CA PHE A 30 -9.35 -6.67 2.33
C PHE A 30 -8.45 -5.43 2.33
N LEU A 31 -7.33 -5.52 1.60
CA LEU A 31 -6.45 -4.38 1.28
C LEU A 31 -6.17 -4.33 -0.24
N GLU A 32 -5.90 -3.13 -0.72
CA GLU A 32 -5.55 -2.83 -2.11
C GLU A 32 -4.05 -2.55 -2.22
N VAL A 33 -3.40 -3.11 -3.23
CA VAL A 33 -1.96 -2.89 -3.44
C VAL A 33 -1.75 -1.70 -4.35
N HIS A 34 -1.09 -0.69 -3.82
CA HIS A 34 -0.72 0.54 -4.51
C HIS A 34 0.73 0.47 -5.01
N HIS A 35 1.00 1.01 -6.20
CA HIS A 35 2.37 1.15 -6.72
C HIS A 35 2.85 2.58 -6.49
N LEU A 36 3.91 2.73 -5.70
CA LEU A 36 4.40 4.03 -5.24
C LEU A 36 5.04 4.85 -6.37
N ARG A 37 5.79 4.18 -7.26
CA ARG A 37 6.39 4.74 -8.47
C ARG A 37 5.85 4.02 -9.69
N ARG A 38 5.52 4.80 -10.74
CA ARG A 38 4.99 4.26 -12.01
C ARG A 38 5.96 3.25 -12.62
N ARG A 39 5.43 2.12 -13.09
CA ARG A 39 6.18 1.03 -13.75
C ARG A 39 7.04 1.51 -14.93
N SER A 40 6.62 2.57 -15.63
CA SER A 40 7.34 3.18 -16.76
C SER A 40 8.66 3.86 -16.37
N ASN A 41 8.87 4.19 -15.09
CA ASN A 41 10.05 4.91 -14.61
C ASN A 41 11.10 3.97 -13.97
N GLY A 42 11.16 2.71 -14.42
CA GLY A 42 12.10 1.72 -13.89
C GLY A 42 11.71 1.12 -12.54
N GLY A 43 10.47 1.37 -12.08
CA GLY A 43 9.90 0.69 -10.92
C GLY A 43 9.66 -0.79 -11.25
N ALA A 44 10.72 -1.61 -11.14
CA ALA A 44 10.62 -3.06 -11.19
C ALA A 44 9.54 -3.53 -10.20
N ASP A 45 8.96 -4.72 -10.45
CA ASP A 45 8.05 -5.41 -9.54
C ASP A 45 8.84 -5.82 -8.26
N HIS A 46 9.22 -4.81 -7.47
CA HIS A 46 10.12 -4.89 -6.33
C HIS A 46 9.31 -4.62 -5.05
N PRO A 47 9.56 -5.37 -3.95
CA PRO A 47 8.92 -5.16 -2.65
C PRO A 47 8.79 -3.68 -2.25
N LYS A 48 9.90 -2.94 -2.36
CA LYS A 48 9.99 -1.49 -2.06
C LYS A 48 9.09 -0.56 -2.88
N ASN A 49 8.50 -1.01 -3.98
CA ASN A 49 7.66 -0.18 -4.85
C ASN A 49 6.16 -0.48 -4.71
N VAL A 50 5.78 -1.32 -3.76
CA VAL A 50 4.39 -1.66 -3.48
C VAL A 50 4.06 -1.50 -2.00
N ILE A 51 2.83 -1.09 -1.71
CA ILE A 51 2.32 -0.95 -0.34
C ILE A 51 0.85 -1.39 -0.30
N ALA A 52 0.42 -2.02 0.79
CA ALA A 52 -0.96 -2.44 0.98
C ALA A 52 -1.74 -1.37 1.76
N LEU A 53 -2.85 -0.90 1.19
CA LEU A 53 -3.67 0.19 1.71
C LEU A 53 -5.13 -0.24 1.86
N CYS A 54 -5.83 0.32 2.83
CA CYS A 54 -7.29 0.25 2.84
C CYS A 54 -7.86 1.07 1.66
N PRO A 55 -9.12 0.85 1.26
CA PRO A 55 -9.74 1.55 0.13
C PRO A 55 -9.73 3.06 0.28
N ASN A 56 -9.88 3.56 1.51
CA ASN A 56 -9.86 5.00 1.80
C ASN A 56 -8.47 5.61 1.54
N CYS A 57 -7.41 4.98 2.05
CA CYS A 57 -6.05 5.43 1.81
C CYS A 57 -5.67 5.33 0.34
N HIS A 58 -6.01 4.23 -0.33
CA HIS A 58 -5.71 4.05 -1.75
C HIS A 58 -6.42 5.11 -2.61
N ARG A 59 -7.69 5.41 -2.31
CA ARG A 59 -8.42 6.50 -2.99
C ARG A 59 -7.85 7.88 -2.65
N ARG A 60 -7.40 8.13 -1.42
CA ARG A 60 -6.75 9.39 -1.02
C ARG A 60 -5.51 9.67 -1.85
N VAL A 61 -4.68 8.66 -2.13
CA VAL A 61 -3.50 8.84 -3.00
C VAL A 61 -3.90 9.36 -4.38
N HIS A 62 -4.95 8.78 -4.97
CA HIS A 62 -5.34 9.12 -6.34
C HIS A 62 -6.24 10.35 -6.48
N HIS A 63 -7.07 10.63 -5.48
CA HIS A 63 -8.18 11.61 -5.59
C HIS A 63 -8.19 12.63 -4.44
N GLY A 64 -7.38 12.44 -3.41
CA GLY A 64 -7.29 13.36 -2.28
C GLY A 64 -6.61 14.66 -2.68
N ARG A 65 -7.02 15.77 -2.05
CA ARG A 65 -6.37 17.09 -2.26
C ARG A 65 -4.88 17.08 -1.92
N ASN A 66 -4.47 16.20 -1.01
CA ASN A 66 -3.08 15.96 -0.63
C ASN A 66 -2.60 14.56 -1.04
N GLY A 67 -3.08 14.05 -2.18
CA GLY A 67 -2.73 12.71 -2.67
C GLY A 67 -1.23 12.55 -2.95
N ASP A 68 -0.61 13.56 -3.57
CA ASP A 68 0.84 13.55 -3.87
C ASP A 68 1.69 13.57 -2.59
N GLU A 69 1.40 14.51 -1.66
CA GLU A 69 2.05 14.57 -0.35
C GLU A 69 1.90 13.26 0.42
N PHE A 70 0.68 12.70 0.43
CA PHE A 70 0.44 11.41 1.07
C PHE A 70 1.20 10.27 0.39
N ASN A 71 1.39 10.30 -0.93
CA ASN A 71 2.17 9.29 -1.63
C ASN A 71 3.66 9.35 -1.28
N GLU A 72 4.21 10.54 -1.04
CA GLU A 72 5.59 10.69 -0.54
C GLU A 72 5.73 10.07 0.86
N ASP A 73 4.78 10.33 1.78
CA ASP A 73 4.78 9.66 3.10
C ASP A 73 4.73 8.13 2.98
N LEU A 74 4.00 7.60 2.00
CA LEU A 74 3.91 6.16 1.75
C LEU A 74 5.22 5.59 1.16
N ILE A 75 5.97 6.38 0.39
CA ILE A 75 7.30 6.00 -0.10
C ILE A 75 8.24 5.81 1.09
N ASP A 76 8.29 6.77 2.00
CA ASP A 76 9.14 6.70 3.19
C ASP A 76 8.79 5.47 4.05
N LYS A 77 7.49 5.24 4.29
CA LYS A 77 7.03 4.05 5.03
C LYS A 77 7.43 2.73 4.37
N ALA A 78 7.33 2.64 3.04
CA ALA A 78 7.74 1.43 2.33
C ALA A 78 9.27 1.22 2.39
N GLU A 79 10.06 2.30 2.30
CA GLU A 79 11.51 2.22 2.44
C GLU A 79 11.91 1.73 3.85
N GLU A 80 11.28 2.26 4.90
CA GLU A 80 11.48 1.83 6.28
C GLU A 80 11.14 0.35 6.49
N LEU A 81 9.96 -0.10 6.01
CA LEU A 81 9.51 -1.49 6.12
C LEU A 81 10.47 -2.50 5.49
N HIS A 82 11.14 -2.12 4.42
CA HIS A 82 12.04 -2.98 3.64
C HIS A 82 13.54 -2.72 3.91
N SER A 83 13.86 -1.91 4.92
CA SER A 83 15.22 -1.70 5.41
C SER A 83 15.58 -2.60 6.60
N ARG A 84 14.61 -3.37 7.10
CA ARG A 84 14.73 -4.29 8.23
C ARG A 84 14.94 -5.73 7.80
#